data_AF-A0A7Z8QX95-F1
#
_entry.id   AF-A0A7Z8QX95-F1
#
_cell.length_a   1.000
_cell.length_b   1.000
_cell.length_c   1.000
_cell.angle_alpha   90.00
_cell.angle_beta   90.00
_cell.angle_gamma   90.00
#
_symmetry.space_group_name_H-M   'P 1'
#
loop_
_entity.id
_entity.type
_entity.pdbx_description
1 polymer ?
#
loop_
_entity_poly.entity_id
_entity_poly.type
_entity_poly.pdbx_seq_one_letter_code
_entity_poly.pdbx_strand_id
1 'polypeptide(L)' 'PVIVDSVKMLNTVVTTAFSQRRKTLRNSLKKLITETDIIALDINPTLRAETISLQDFAKLSQYIKQHPPEETL' A
#
# COMPACT_ATOMS: atom_id res chain seq x y z
N PRO A 1 -17.92 6.36 4.69
CA PRO A 1 -17.45 6.30 3.28
C PRO A 1 -15.92 6.44 3.22
N VAL A 2 -15.25 5.70 2.33
CA VAL A 2 -13.81 5.87 2.08
C VAL A 2 -13.65 6.80 0.88
N ILE A 3 -12.88 7.88 1.05
CA ILE A 3 -12.53 8.79 -0.05
C ILE A 3 -11.25 8.26 -0.69
N VAL A 4 -11.27 8.13 -2.02
CA VAL A 4 -10.15 7.58 -2.80
C VAL A 4 -9.90 8.50 -3.99
N ASP A 5 -8.73 9.13 -4.03
CA ASP A 5 -8.38 10.11 -5.07
C ASP A 5 -7.96 9.46 -6.40
N SER A 6 -7.68 8.16 -6.41
CA SER A 6 -7.39 7.40 -7.62
C SER A 6 -7.77 5.94 -7.47
N VAL A 7 -8.87 5.55 -8.11
CA VAL A 7 -9.30 4.15 -8.18
C VAL A 7 -8.24 3.29 -8.87
N LYS A 8 -7.51 3.84 -9.85
CA LYS A 8 -6.42 3.14 -10.54
C LYS A 8 -5.30 2.77 -9.57
N MET A 9 -4.82 3.73 -8.76
CA MET A 9 -3.75 3.46 -7.80
C MET A 9 -4.22 2.53 -6.69
N LEU A 10 -5.45 2.70 -6.19
CA LEU A 10 -6.03 1.77 -5.23
C LEU A 10 -6.03 0.33 -5.77
N ASN A 11 -6.47 0.13 -7.01
CA ASN A 11 -6.47 -1.17 -7.66
C ASN A 11 -5.04 -1.75 -7.75
N THR A 12 -4.06 -0.95 -8.16
CA THR A 12 -2.65 -1.38 -8.19
C THR A 12 -2.14 -1.85 -6.83
N VAL A 13 -2.40 -1.08 -5.75
CA VAL A 13 -1.96 -1.41 -4.40
C VAL A 13 -2.66 -2.67 -3.89
N VAL A 14 -3.99 -2.75 -4.02
CA VAL A 14 -4.79 -3.91 -3.60
C VAL A 14 -4.33 -5.16 -4.35
N THR A 15 -4.27 -5.11 -5.68
CA THR A 15 -3.85 -6.26 -6.49
C THR A 15 -2.44 -6.71 -6.13
N THR A 16 -1.50 -5.77 -5.94
CA THR A 16 -0.13 -6.09 -5.54
C THR A 16 -0.08 -6.75 -4.17
N ALA A 17 -0.80 -6.22 -3.18
CA ALA A 17 -0.89 -6.80 -1.84
C ALA A 17 -1.49 -8.22 -1.84
N PHE A 18 -2.59 -8.44 -2.57
CA PHE A 18 -3.30 -9.73 -2.60
C PHE A 18 -2.63 -10.77 -3.52
N SER A 19 -1.86 -10.36 -4.54
CA SER A 19 -1.02 -11.27 -5.33
C SER A 19 -0.01 -12.03 -4.43
N GLN A 20 0.40 -11.37 -3.34
CA GLN A 20 1.27 -11.90 -2.30
C GLN A 20 0.53 -12.03 -0.97
N ARG A 21 -0.74 -12.47 -0.97
CA ARG A 21 -1.60 -12.52 0.24
C ARG A 21 -0.99 -13.15 1.48
N ARG A 22 0.00 -14.06 1.29
CA ARG A 22 0.71 -14.72 2.40
C ARG A 22 1.88 -13.94 3.02
N LYS A 23 2.28 -12.83 2.40
CA LYS A 23 3.37 -11.97 2.85
C LYS A 23 2.81 -10.77 3.60
N THR A 24 3.66 -10.18 4.45
CA THR A 24 3.36 -8.94 5.16
C THR A 24 3.38 -7.74 4.19
N LEU A 25 2.77 -6.63 4.58
CA LEU A 25 2.68 -5.41 3.77
C LEU A 25 4.03 -4.93 3.26
N ARG A 26 5.02 -4.83 4.15
CA ARG A 26 6.38 -4.43 3.76
C ARG A 26 6.97 -5.32 2.68
N ASN A 27 6.61 -6.60 2.65
CA ASN A 27 7.12 -7.54 1.65
C ASN A 27 6.33 -7.47 0.35
N SER A 28 5.01 -7.40 0.44
CA SER A 28 4.13 -7.34 -0.72
C SER A 28 4.29 -6.03 -1.49
N LEU A 29 4.45 -4.90 -0.79
CA LEU A 29 4.46 -3.56 -1.36
C LEU A 29 5.86 -2.92 -1.45
N LYS A 30 6.94 -3.66 -1.17
CA LYS A 30 8.33 -3.13 -1.16
C LYS A 30 8.78 -2.36 -2.41
N LYS A 31 8.14 -2.63 -3.56
CA LYS A 31 8.43 -1.96 -4.83
C LYS A 31 7.69 -0.62 -4.99
N LEU A 32 6.69 -0.37 -4.15
CA LEU A 32 5.79 0.76 -4.24
C LEU A 32 5.96 1.74 -3.08
N ILE A 33 6.30 1.25 -1.90
CA ILE A 33 6.41 2.04 -0.67
C ILE A 33 7.42 1.40 0.28
N THR A 34 8.14 2.21 1.06
CA THR A 34 9.09 1.71 2.05
C THR A 34 8.39 1.31 3.35
N GLU A 35 9.03 0.51 4.19
CA GLU A 35 8.52 0.18 5.52
C GLU A 35 8.38 1.42 6.41
N THR A 36 9.34 2.34 6.32
CA THR A 36 9.33 3.60 7.08
C THR A 36 8.09 4.43 6.75
N ASP A 37 7.74 4.52 5.48
CA ASP A 37 6.55 5.26 5.03
C ASP A 37 5.25 4.58 5.46
N ILE A 38 5.20 3.24 5.44
CA ILE A 38 4.04 2.49 5.95
C ILE A 38 3.82 2.82 7.45
N ILE A 39 4.89 2.84 8.24
CA ILE A 39 4.82 3.19 9.67
C ILE A 39 4.41 4.66 9.85
N ALA A 40 4.92 5.57 9.01
CA ALA A 40 4.56 6.99 9.06
C ALA A 40 3.07 7.26 8.76
N LEU A 41 2.40 6.33 8.06
CA LEU A 41 0.95 6.37 7.81
C LEU A 41 0.10 5.78 8.96
N ASP A 42 0.74 5.41 10.07
CA ASP A 42 0.14 4.72 11.22
C ASP A 42 -0.43 3.34 10.84
N ILE A 43 0.27 2.63 9.95
CA ILE A 43 -0.10 1.28 9.48
C ILE A 43 0.98 0.31 9.93
N ASN A 44 0.58 -0.85 10.48
CA ASN A 44 1.54 -1.87 10.86
C ASN A 44 2.06 -2.63 9.62
N PRO A 45 3.37 -2.54 9.28
CA PRO A 45 3.95 -3.18 8.09
C PRO A 45 4.00 -4.71 8.15
N THR A 46 3.80 -5.30 9.33
CA THR A 46 3.77 -6.76 9.53
C THR A 46 2.40 -7.37 9.23
N LEU A 47 1.36 -6.55 9.03
CA LEU A 47 0.03 -7.01 8.67
C LEU A 47 0.02 -7.62 7.26
N ARG A 48 -0.92 -8.53 7.02
CA ARG A 48 -1.16 -9.13 5.71
C ARG A 48 -2.29 -8.40 5.00
N ALA A 49 -2.36 -8.53 3.67
CA ALA A 49 -3.36 -7.86 2.84
C ALA A 49 -4.81 -8.02 3.37
N GLU A 50 -5.15 -9.22 3.83
CA GLU A 50 -6.49 -9.57 4.35
C GLU A 50 -6.82 -8.98 5.73
N THR A 51 -5.83 -8.44 6.45
CA THR A 51 -5.98 -7.89 7.81
C THR A 51 -6.07 -6.36 7.85
N ILE A 52 -6.03 -5.71 6.67
CA ILE A 52 -5.94 -4.25 6.54
C ILE A 52 -7.32 -3.69 6.21
N SER A 53 -7.64 -2.53 6.79
CA SER A 53 -8.89 -1.82 6.51
C SER A 53 -8.90 -1.19 5.11
N LEU A 54 -10.10 -0.93 4.57
CA LEU A 54 -10.23 -0.23 3.29
C LEU A 54 -9.67 1.22 3.37
N GLN A 55 -9.81 1.87 4.52
CA GLN A 55 -9.23 3.19 4.78
C GLN A 55 -7.70 3.19 4.67
N ASP A 56 -7.04 2.17 5.21
CA ASP A 56 -5.58 2.08 5.15
C ASP A 56 -5.10 1.77 3.73
N PHE A 57 -5.84 0.96 2.97
CA PHE A 57 -5.58 0.81 1.53
C PHE A 57 -5.71 2.14 0.78
N ALA A 58 -6.71 2.96 1.12
CA ALA A 58 -6.86 4.30 0.54
C ALA A 58 -5.67 5.20 0.89
N LYS A 59 -5.23 5.24 2.17
CA LYS A 59 -4.03 5.99 2.60
C LYS A 59 -2.77 5.56 1.85
N LEU A 60 -2.51 4.24 1.76
CA LEU A 60 -1.37 3.70 1.03
C LEU A 60 -1.41 4.11 -0.44
N SER A 61 -2.58 3.96 -1.08
CA SER A 61 -2.75 4.33 -2.49
C SER A 61 -2.53 5.82 -2.73
N GLN A 62 -2.98 6.67 -1.81
CA GLN A 62 -2.78 8.10 -1.91
C GLN A 62 -1.32 8.48 -1.74
N TYR A 63 -0.65 7.90 -0.74
CA TYR A 63 0.76 8.16 -0.48
C TYR A 63 1.64 7.78 -1.67
N ILE A 64 1.45 6.58 -2.22
CA ILE A 64 2.22 6.08 -3.37
C ILE A 64 1.97 6.91 -4.62
N LYS A 65 0.75 7.41 -4.81
CA LYS A 65 0.45 8.32 -5.93
C LYS A 65 1.20 9.65 -5.82
N GLN A 66 1.35 10.17 -4.60
CA GLN A 66 2.06 11.42 -4.33
C GLN A 66 3.58 11.24 -4.30
N HIS A 67 4.06 10.05 -3.91
CA HIS A 67 5.46 9.68 -3.80
C HIS A 67 5.70 8.41 -4.65
N PRO A 68 5.66 8.54 -5.98
CA PRO A 68 5.92 7.39 -6.83
C PRO A 68 7.33 6.85 -6.53
N PRO A 69 7.50 5.52 -6.44
CA PRO A 69 8.83 4.94 -6.26
C PRO A 69 9.71 5.40 -7.42
N GLU A 70 10.94 5.86 -7.13
CA GLU A 70 11.89 6.16 -8.18
C GLU A 70 12.08 4.90 -9.04
N GLU A 71 11.84 5.01 -10.34
CA GLU A 71 12.25 4.00 -11.30
C GLU A 71 13.77 3.87 -11.16
N THR A 72 14.22 2.78 -10.54
CA THR A 72 15.62 2.40 -10.61
C THR A 72 15.87 2.03 -12.07
N LEU A 73 16.50 2.97 -12.80
CA LEU A 73 17.00 2.81 -14.17
C LEU A 73 17.89 1.55 -14.30
#